data_AF-A0A6L7I0N5-F1
#
_entry.id   AF-A0A6L7I0N5-F1
#
_cell.length_a   1.000
_cell.length_b   1.000
_cell.length_c   1.000
_cell.angle_alpha   90.00
_cell.angle_beta   90.00
_cell.angle_gamma   90.00
#
_symmetry.space_group_name_H-M   'P 1'
#
loop_
_entity.id
_entity.type
_entity.pdbx_description
1 polymer ?
#
loop_
_entity_poly.entity_id
_entity_poly.type
_entity_poly.pdbx_seq_one_letter_code
_entity_poly.pdbx_strand_id
1 'polypeptide(L)'
;MNKTQLSLLVIGQLLLGLLMLGLFLRHSLFTPANEPRDLNIDSFVDHAQYLTTQSEVIAPLLCAKLATDMGFTIDQNRVNSELRQTLKAYDDDKDAALYLFIYVKGYAFGLAHGIEDKPGAYFHLGCDSDHPEVQLSPEQSQI
;
A
#
# COMPACT_ATOMS: atom_id res chain seq x y z
N MET A 1 60.43 -1.48 16.59
CA MET A 1 59.18 -0.73 16.80
C MET A 1 58.62 -1.13 18.16
N ASN A 2 58.49 -0.19 19.12
CA ASN A 2 58.07 -0.51 20.50
C ASN A 2 56.57 -0.84 20.56
N LYS A 3 56.16 -1.72 21.49
CA LYS A 3 54.77 -2.19 21.66
C LYS A 3 53.75 -1.05 21.73
N THR A 4 54.14 0.09 22.30
CA THR A 4 53.33 1.32 22.38
C THR A 4 53.05 1.94 21.01
N GLN A 5 54.03 1.97 20.10
CA GLN A 5 53.84 2.52 18.76
C GLN A 5 53.01 1.61 17.86
N LEU A 6 53.15 0.29 18.02
CA LEU A 6 52.28 -0.67 17.32
C LEU A 6 50.82 -0.53 17.78
N SER A 7 50.59 -0.35 19.08
CA SER A 7 49.24 -0.15 19.64
C SER A 7 48.59 1.14 19.12
N LEU A 8 49.33 2.26 19.09
CA LEU A 8 48.85 3.53 18.52
C LEU A 8 48.46 3.41 17.05
N LEU A 9 49.22 2.63 16.27
CA LEU A 9 48.97 2.44 14.84
C LEU A 9 47.70 1.61 14.61
N VAL A 10 47.49 0.55 15.39
CA VAL A 10 46.28 -0.29 15.35
C VAL A 10 45.04 0.49 15.77
N ILE A 11 45.13 1.26 16.85
CA ILE A 11 44.01 2.11 17.32
C ILE A 11 43.69 3.18 16.29
N GLY A 12 44.70 3.81 15.69
CA GLY A 12 44.52 4.80 14.63
C GLY A 12 43.84 4.23 13.39
N GLN A 13 44.21 3.01 12.96
CA GLN A 13 43.57 2.34 11.84
C GLN A 13 42.11 1.95 12.14
N LEU A 14 41.83 1.48 13.36
CA LEU A 14 40.47 1.18 13.80
C LEU A 14 39.57 2.42 13.81
N LEU A 15 40.08 3.55 14.32
CA LEU A 15 39.34 4.81 14.34
C LEU A 15 39.07 5.33 12.91
N LEU A 16 40.05 5.24 12.01
CA LEU A 16 39.87 5.62 10.61
C LEU A 16 38.84 4.72 9.90
N GLY A 17 38.87 3.42 10.17
CA GLY A 17 37.90 2.46 9.65
C GLY A 17 36.48 2.76 10.14
N LEU A 18 36.31 3.06 11.43
CA LEU A 18 35.02 3.46 12.00
C LEU A 18 34.50 4.77 11.39
N LEU A 19 35.39 5.74 11.15
CA LEU A 19 35.04 7.00 10.52
C LEU A 19 34.53 6.77 9.08
N MET A 20 35.26 5.98 8.29
CA MET A 20 34.88 5.67 6.90
C MET A 20 33.58 4.88 6.82
N LEU A 21 33.39 3.91 7.71
CA LEU A 21 32.15 3.14 7.80
C LEU A 21 30.97 4.04 8.21
N GLY A 22 31.17 4.94 9.17
CA GLY A 22 30.17 5.92 9.58
C GLY A 22 29.80 6.88 8.46
N LEU A 23 30.77 7.34 7.66
CA LEU A 23 30.53 8.18 6.49
C LEU A 23 29.78 7.41 5.38
N PHE A 24 30.14 6.15 5.13
CA PHE A 24 29.47 5.30 4.15
C PHE A 24 28.02 5.01 4.56
N LEU A 25 27.78 4.62 5.81
CA LEU A 25 26.43 4.41 6.34
C LEU A 25 25.63 5.71 6.33
N ARG A 26 26.26 6.85 6.67
CA ARG A 26 25.61 8.15 6.59
C ARG A 26 25.19 8.49 5.16
N HIS A 27 26.07 8.24 4.19
CA HIS A 27 25.75 8.46 2.78
C HIS A 27 24.64 7.51 2.34
N SER A 28 24.81 6.20 2.52
CA SER A 28 23.83 5.21 2.06
C SER A 28 22.45 5.30 2.73
N LEU A 29 22.36 5.70 4.00
CA LEU A 29 21.09 5.75 4.74
C LEU A 29 20.47 7.15 4.77
N PHE A 30 21.27 8.21 4.63
CA PHE A 30 20.81 9.60 4.81
C PHE A 30 21.09 10.51 3.62
N THR A 31 21.63 10.02 2.50
CA THR A 31 21.33 10.71 1.24
C THR A 31 19.85 10.53 0.99
N PRO A 32 19.05 11.60 0.98
CA PRO A 32 17.72 11.50 0.40
C PRO A 32 17.92 10.95 -1.02
N ALA A 33 17.03 10.07 -1.47
CA ALA A 33 16.90 9.84 -2.90
C ALA A 33 16.58 11.20 -3.52
N ASN A 34 17.63 11.88 -4.03
CA ASN A 34 17.61 13.27 -4.46
C ASN A 34 17.02 13.41 -5.86
N GLU A 35 15.85 12.83 -6.07
CA GLU A 35 14.90 13.41 -7.01
C GLU A 35 13.60 13.57 -6.24
N PRO A 36 13.04 14.80 -6.12
CA PRO A 36 11.61 14.90 -5.89
C PRO A 36 10.99 14.04 -6.99
N ARG A 37 10.40 12.89 -6.61
CA ARG A 37 9.59 12.11 -7.52
C ARG A 37 8.40 12.99 -7.83
N ASP A 38 8.56 13.82 -8.85
CA ASP A 38 7.49 14.65 -9.37
C ASP A 38 6.42 13.69 -9.85
N LEU A 39 5.41 13.54 -9.00
CA LEU A 39 4.19 12.83 -9.30
C LEU A 39 3.68 13.37 -10.63
N ASN A 40 3.50 12.49 -11.61
CA ASN A 40 2.83 12.88 -12.83
C ASN A 40 1.34 13.05 -12.50
N ILE A 41 0.96 14.27 -12.11
CA ILE A 41 -0.39 14.58 -11.63
C ILE A 41 -1.43 14.27 -12.70
N ASP A 42 -1.15 14.58 -13.97
CA ASP A 42 -2.08 14.33 -15.07
C ASP A 42 -2.31 12.82 -15.26
N SER A 43 -1.23 12.04 -15.31
CA SER A 43 -1.30 10.56 -15.36
C SER A 43 -2.03 9.98 -14.14
N PHE A 44 -1.76 10.51 -12.95
CA PHE A 44 -2.47 10.10 -11.74
C PHE A 44 -3.98 10.38 -11.86
N VAL A 45 -4.37 11.58 -12.27
CA VAL A 45 -5.78 11.97 -12.40
C VAL A 45 -6.49 11.10 -13.43
N ASP A 46 -5.87 10.87 -14.59
CA ASP A 46 -6.43 10.04 -15.67
C ASP A 46 -6.62 8.60 -15.20
N HIS A 47 -5.60 7.99 -14.58
CA HIS A 47 -5.70 6.64 -14.04
C HIS A 47 -6.72 6.56 -12.90
N ALA A 48 -6.76 7.54 -12.01
CA ALA A 48 -7.71 7.59 -10.90
C ALA A 48 -9.16 7.68 -11.40
N GLN A 49 -9.43 8.53 -12.39
CA GLN A 49 -10.75 8.63 -13.03
C GLN A 49 -11.11 7.31 -13.73
N TYR A 50 -10.19 6.75 -14.51
CA TYR A 50 -10.40 5.47 -15.18
C TYR A 50 -10.73 4.35 -14.18
N LEU A 51 -9.89 4.15 -13.17
CA LEU A 51 -10.03 3.08 -12.17
C LEU A 51 -11.32 3.20 -11.34
N THR A 52 -11.78 4.41 -11.07
CA THR A 52 -13.05 4.62 -10.34
C THR A 52 -14.30 4.34 -11.17
N THR A 53 -14.16 4.17 -12.48
CA THR A 53 -15.25 3.71 -13.37
C THR A 53 -15.22 2.20 -13.64
N GLN A 54 -14.15 1.51 -13.26
CA GLN A 54 -14.00 0.08 -13.46
C GLN A 54 -14.67 -0.70 -12.32
N SER A 55 -15.74 -1.44 -12.65
CA SER A 55 -16.51 -2.20 -11.66
C SER A 55 -15.66 -3.27 -10.98
N GLU A 56 -14.78 -3.92 -11.71
CA GLU A 56 -13.85 -4.94 -11.22
C GLU A 56 -12.86 -4.40 -10.18
N VAL A 57 -12.65 -3.08 -10.13
CA VAL A 57 -11.77 -2.43 -9.15
C VAL A 57 -12.58 -1.92 -7.96
N ILE A 58 -13.74 -1.31 -8.22
CA ILE A 58 -14.54 -0.64 -7.18
C ILE A 58 -15.44 -1.60 -6.43
N ALA A 59 -16.10 -2.55 -7.10
CA ALA A 59 -17.06 -3.44 -6.47
C ALA A 59 -16.45 -4.31 -5.34
N PRO A 60 -15.25 -4.90 -5.47
CA PRO A 60 -14.62 -5.63 -4.35
C PRO A 60 -14.40 -4.74 -3.11
N LEU A 61 -13.99 -3.48 -3.32
CA LEU A 61 -13.72 -2.53 -2.25
C LEU A 61 -15.02 -2.04 -1.60
N LEU A 62 -16.05 -1.83 -2.41
CA LEU A 62 -17.38 -1.46 -1.96
C LEU A 62 -18.00 -2.59 -1.13
N CYS A 63 -17.96 -3.83 -1.63
CA CYS A 63 -18.37 -5.03 -0.92
C CYS A 63 -17.61 -5.22 0.39
N ALA A 64 -16.29 -5.03 0.38
CA ALA A 64 -15.46 -5.10 1.58
C ALA A 64 -15.88 -4.09 2.64
N LYS A 65 -16.19 -2.85 2.24
CA LYS A 65 -16.65 -1.81 3.17
C LYS A 65 -18.06 -2.07 3.67
N LEU A 66 -18.98 -2.46 2.80
CA LEU A 66 -20.35 -2.84 3.17
C LEU A 66 -20.35 -4.01 4.17
N ALA A 67 -19.55 -5.05 3.91
CA ALA A 67 -19.40 -6.18 4.82
C ALA A 67 -18.92 -5.73 6.21
N THR A 68 -17.87 -4.89 6.23
CA THR A 68 -17.31 -4.36 7.48
C THR A 68 -18.34 -3.49 8.23
N ASP A 69 -19.11 -2.66 7.52
CA ASP A 69 -20.14 -1.80 8.11
C ASP A 69 -21.32 -2.58 8.67
N MET A 70 -21.59 -3.79 8.16
CA MET A 70 -22.57 -4.72 8.69
C MET A 70 -22.03 -5.58 9.85
N GLY A 71 -20.76 -5.41 10.24
CA GLY A 71 -20.14 -6.15 11.34
C GLY A 71 -19.51 -7.48 10.95
N PHE A 72 -19.37 -7.77 9.65
CA PHE A 72 -18.65 -8.94 9.20
C PHE A 72 -17.13 -8.72 9.28
N THR A 73 -16.41 -9.81 9.57
CA THR A 73 -14.95 -9.83 9.51
C THR A 73 -14.52 -10.29 8.13
N ILE A 74 -13.65 -9.50 7.49
CA ILE A 74 -13.09 -9.80 6.17
C ILE A 74 -11.56 -9.77 6.20
N ASP A 75 -10.94 -10.51 5.28
CA ASP A 75 -9.48 -10.45 5.09
C ASP A 75 -9.07 -9.18 4.33
N GLN A 76 -8.84 -8.11 5.10
CA GLN A 76 -8.35 -6.84 4.57
C GLN A 76 -7.00 -6.97 3.85
N ASN A 77 -6.15 -7.94 4.23
CA ASN A 77 -4.86 -8.11 3.57
C ASN A 77 -5.04 -8.67 2.16
N ARG A 78 -5.94 -9.63 1.99
CA ARG A 78 -6.30 -10.17 0.68
C ARG A 78 -6.88 -9.09 -0.23
N VAL A 79 -7.89 -8.35 0.24
CA VAL A 79 -8.50 -7.23 -0.52
C VAL A 79 -7.45 -6.18 -0.92
N ASN A 80 -6.56 -5.80 0.01
CA ASN A 80 -5.49 -4.85 -0.28
C ASN A 80 -4.46 -5.42 -1.27
N SER A 81 -4.16 -6.71 -1.20
CA SER A 81 -3.20 -7.37 -2.11
C SER A 81 -3.74 -7.42 -3.53
N GLU A 82 -5.01 -7.79 -3.71
CA GLU A 82 -5.70 -7.79 -5.01
C GLU A 82 -5.72 -6.39 -5.64
N LEU A 83 -6.05 -5.37 -4.85
CA LEU A 83 -6.00 -3.98 -5.31
C LEU A 83 -4.58 -3.60 -5.74
N ARG A 84 -3.55 -3.90 -4.93
CA ARG A 84 -2.15 -3.63 -5.30
C ARG A 84 -1.74 -4.34 -6.59
N GLN A 85 -2.17 -5.57 -6.78
CA GLN A 85 -1.88 -6.34 -7.99
C GLN A 85 -2.52 -5.70 -9.22
N THR A 86 -3.77 -5.24 -9.10
CA THR A 86 -4.47 -4.50 -10.17
C THR A 86 -3.75 -3.20 -10.50
N LEU A 87 -3.31 -2.47 -9.48
CA LEU A 87 -2.66 -1.16 -9.64
C LEU A 87 -1.24 -1.25 -10.18
N LYS A 88 -0.62 -2.42 -10.16
CA LYS A 88 0.74 -2.64 -10.68
C LYS A 88 0.86 -2.28 -12.17
N ALA A 89 -0.22 -2.41 -12.95
CA ALA A 89 -0.25 -2.01 -14.35
C ALA A 89 -0.11 -0.48 -14.56
N TYR A 90 -0.28 0.30 -13.49
CA TYR A 90 -0.24 1.76 -13.47
C TYR A 90 0.93 2.31 -12.64
N ASP A 91 1.84 1.43 -12.23
CA ASP A 91 3.06 1.81 -11.52
C ASP A 91 4.09 2.34 -12.52
N ASP A 92 4.39 3.63 -12.45
CA ASP A 92 5.34 4.34 -13.32
C ASP A 92 6.69 4.59 -12.61
N ASP A 93 6.98 3.81 -11.55
CA ASP A 93 8.14 3.94 -10.66
C ASP A 93 8.19 5.26 -9.85
N LYS A 94 7.14 6.09 -9.93
CA LYS A 94 7.04 7.39 -9.23
C LYS A 94 6.04 7.40 -8.08
N ASP A 95 5.88 6.27 -7.40
CA ASP A 95 4.90 6.06 -6.32
C ASP A 95 3.43 6.22 -6.75
N ALA A 96 3.11 6.34 -8.06
CA ALA A 96 1.75 6.50 -8.56
C ALA A 96 0.80 5.38 -8.07
N ALA A 97 1.28 4.13 -8.01
CA ALA A 97 0.49 3.01 -7.52
C ALA A 97 0.06 3.16 -6.05
N LEU A 98 0.89 3.76 -5.18
CA LEU A 98 0.52 4.01 -3.77
C LEU A 98 -0.56 5.09 -3.66
N TYR A 99 -0.44 6.18 -4.40
CA TYR A 99 -1.43 7.25 -4.38
C TYR A 99 -2.75 6.80 -5.01
N LEU A 100 -2.69 6.05 -6.11
CA LEU A 100 -3.85 5.42 -6.73
C LEU A 100 -4.52 4.44 -5.76
N PHE A 101 -3.74 3.66 -5.01
CA PHE A 101 -4.27 2.75 -3.99
C PHE A 101 -5.08 3.51 -2.93
N ILE A 102 -4.52 4.60 -2.39
CA ILE A 102 -5.20 5.42 -1.38
C ILE A 102 -6.46 6.05 -1.96
N TYR A 103 -6.37 6.63 -3.16
CA TYR A 103 -7.48 7.32 -3.80
C TYR A 103 -8.64 6.37 -4.12
N VAL A 104 -8.37 5.28 -4.82
CA VAL A 104 -9.38 4.31 -5.26
C VAL A 104 -10.07 3.66 -4.06
N LYS A 105 -9.30 3.24 -3.04
CA LYS A 105 -9.86 2.69 -1.81
C LYS A 105 -10.71 3.72 -1.06
N GLY A 106 -10.22 4.95 -0.93
CA GLY A 106 -10.95 6.04 -0.29
C GLY A 106 -12.27 6.36 -1.01
N TYR A 107 -12.25 6.40 -2.33
CA TYR A 107 -13.42 6.63 -3.17
C TYR A 107 -14.48 5.54 -2.96
N ALA A 108 -14.12 4.26 -3.12
CA ALA A 108 -15.04 3.15 -2.93
C ALA A 108 -15.64 3.11 -1.52
N PHE A 109 -14.81 3.38 -0.50
CA PHE A 109 -15.27 3.38 0.89
C PHE A 109 -16.18 4.58 1.19
N GLY A 110 -15.91 5.74 0.58
CA GLY A 110 -16.78 6.90 0.63
C GLY A 110 -18.15 6.62 0.01
N LEU A 111 -18.19 5.92 -1.13
CA LEU A 111 -19.44 5.47 -1.75
C LEU A 111 -20.23 4.55 -0.81
N ALA A 112 -19.60 3.51 -0.26
CA ALA A 112 -20.27 2.59 0.68
C ALA A 112 -20.82 3.32 1.90
N HIS A 113 -20.10 4.32 2.42
CA HIS A 113 -20.55 5.09 3.56
C HIS A 113 -21.82 5.90 3.29
N GLY A 114 -21.99 6.38 2.05
CA GLY A 114 -23.17 7.11 1.60
C GLY A 114 -24.41 6.25 1.34
N ILE A 115 -24.28 4.92 1.37
CA ILE A 115 -25.40 4.00 1.14
C ILE A 115 -26.18 3.81 2.44
N GLU A 116 -27.48 4.13 2.39
CA GLU A 116 -28.41 3.94 3.52
C GLU A 116 -28.73 2.45 3.72
N ASP A 117 -29.22 1.78 2.67
CA ASP A 117 -29.54 0.34 2.68
C ASP A 117 -28.30 -0.50 2.33
N LYS A 118 -27.43 -0.69 3.33
CA LYS A 118 -26.20 -1.48 3.16
C LYS A 118 -26.46 -2.96 2.83
N PRO A 119 -27.39 -3.66 3.52
CA PRO A 119 -27.70 -5.05 3.18
C PRO A 119 -28.27 -5.22 1.77
N GLY A 120 -29.17 -4.33 1.33
CA GLY A 120 -29.71 -4.35 -0.02
C GLY A 120 -28.64 -4.13 -1.07
N ALA A 121 -27.76 -3.14 -0.87
CA ALA A 121 -26.63 -2.90 -1.76
C ALA A 121 -25.67 -4.09 -1.82
N TYR A 122 -25.34 -4.69 -0.67
CA TYR A 122 -24.47 -5.86 -0.58
C TYR A 122 -25.02 -7.05 -1.39
N PHE A 123 -26.34 -7.29 -1.28
CA PHE A 123 -27.03 -8.32 -2.07
C PHE A 123 -27.07 -8.01 -3.57
N HIS A 124 -27.45 -6.78 -3.94
CA HIS A 124 -27.56 -6.38 -5.35
C HIS A 124 -26.23 -6.33 -6.10
N LEU A 125 -25.13 -6.11 -5.37
CA LEU A 125 -23.77 -6.17 -5.91
C LEU A 125 -23.23 -7.60 -6.00
N GLY A 126 -23.96 -8.61 -5.54
CA GLY A 126 -23.50 -10.00 -5.58
C GLY A 126 -22.26 -10.23 -4.73
N CYS A 127 -22.09 -9.51 -3.61
CA CYS A 127 -20.82 -9.51 -2.86
C CYS A 127 -20.37 -10.90 -2.37
N ASP A 128 -21.30 -11.82 -2.10
CA ASP A 128 -20.98 -13.19 -1.70
C ASP A 128 -20.68 -14.14 -2.87
N SER A 129 -21.18 -13.85 -4.07
CA SER A 129 -21.04 -14.72 -5.25
C SER A 129 -19.93 -14.28 -6.20
N ASP A 130 -19.77 -12.96 -6.36
CA ASP A 130 -19.01 -12.36 -7.45
C ASP A 130 -17.65 -11.84 -6.96
N HIS A 131 -17.46 -11.74 -5.64
CA HIS A 131 -16.27 -11.17 -4.99
C HIS A 131 -15.65 -12.12 -3.94
N PRO A 132 -15.07 -13.26 -4.36
CA PRO A 132 -14.48 -14.25 -3.45
C PRO A 132 -13.28 -13.73 -2.64
N GLU A 133 -12.68 -12.62 -3.05
CA GLU A 133 -11.67 -11.86 -2.31
C GLU A 133 -12.22 -11.20 -1.04
N VAL A 134 -13.53 -10.97 -0.97
CA VAL A 134 -14.27 -10.50 0.19
C VAL A 134 -14.90 -11.69 0.92
N GLN A 135 -14.10 -12.73 1.20
CA GLN A 135 -14.59 -13.87 1.97
C GLN A 135 -14.87 -13.47 3.42
N LEU A 136 -16.11 -13.68 3.83
CA LEU A 136 -16.53 -13.63 5.23
C LEU A 136 -15.89 -14.79 5.99
N SER A 137 -15.59 -14.59 7.28
CA SER A 137 -15.14 -15.69 8.15
C SER A 137 -16.16 -16.85 8.11
N PRO A 138 -15.73 -18.13 8.06
CA PRO A 138 -16.63 -19.28 7.91
C PRO A 138 -17.77 -19.38 8.95
N GLU A 139 -17.60 -18.78 10.12
CA GLU A 139 -18.64 -18.71 11.17
C GLU A 139 -19.80 -17.77 10.82
N GLN A 140 -19.63 -16.86 9.86
CA GLN A 140 -20.58 -15.80 9.53
C GLN A 140 -21.37 -16.04 8.23
N SER A 141 -20.96 -17.02 7.41
CA SER A 141 -21.59 -17.35 6.12
C SER A 141 -22.90 -18.18 6.22
N GLN A 142 -23.41 -18.43 7.43
CA GLN A 142 -24.59 -19.29 7.67
C GLN A 142 -25.81 -18.55 8.26
N ILE A 143 -25.79 -17.22 8.27
CA ILE A 143 -26.89 -16.39 8.79
C ILE A 143 -27.79 -15.94 7.63
#